data_AF-A0A438XPZ1-F1
#
_entry.id   AF-A0A438XPZ1-F1
#
_cell.length_a   1.000
_cell.length_b   1.000
_cell.length_c   1.000
_cell.angle_alpha   90.00
_cell.angle_beta   90.00
_cell.angle_gamma   90.00
#
_symmetry.space_group_name_H-M   'P 1'
#
loop_
_entity.id
_entity.type
_entity.pdbx_description
1 polymer ?
#
loop_
_entity_poly.entity_id
_entity_poly.type
_entity_poly.pdbx_seq_one_letter_code
_entity_poly.pdbx_strand_id
1 'polypeptide(L)'
;SQHLGFTAIGFGESQVAETTVNLRDVTGNFNANVKSASGANYNAVIASGNQSLGSGVTTLRGAMVVIDIAESAMKMLDKVRSDLGSVQNQMISTVNNISITQVNVKAAESQIRDVDFAEESANFNKNNILAQSGSYAMSQANTVQQNILRLLT
;
A
#
# COMPACT_ATOMS: atom_id res chain seq x y z
N SER A 1 -15.62 7.42 -11.05
CA SER A 1 -14.16 7.31 -11.18
C SER A 1 -13.83 6.36 -12.32
N GLN A 2 -13.80 6.87 -13.56
CA GLN A 2 -13.43 6.06 -14.71
C GLN A 2 -11.90 6.00 -14.74
N HIS A 3 -11.35 4.87 -14.29
CA HIS A 3 -9.99 4.49 -14.65
C HIS A 3 -10.00 4.28 -16.17
N LEU A 4 -9.67 5.33 -16.91
CA LEU A 4 -9.40 5.27 -18.34
C LEU A 4 -8.15 4.41 -18.49
N GLY A 5 -8.36 3.10 -18.67
CA GLY A 5 -7.30 2.13 -18.87
C GLY A 5 -6.43 2.49 -20.07
N PHE A 6 -5.28 1.82 -20.17
CA PHE A 6 -4.24 2.02 -21.20
C PHE A 6 -4.77 2.15 -22.66
N THR A 7 -5.97 1.65 -22.95
CA THR A 7 -6.67 1.84 -24.23
C THR A 7 -7.01 3.30 -24.54
N ALA A 8 -7.34 4.12 -23.53
CA ALA A 8 -7.70 5.54 -23.70
C ALA A 8 -6.50 6.44 -24.03
N ILE A 9 -5.28 5.93 -23.85
CA ILE A 9 -4.00 6.53 -24.27
C ILE A 9 -3.37 5.79 -25.47
N GLY A 10 -4.14 4.96 -26.18
CA GLY A 10 -3.79 4.44 -27.50
C GLY A 10 -3.19 3.05 -27.45
N PHE A 11 -3.09 2.47 -26.25
CA PHE A 11 -2.63 1.11 -26.03
C PHE A 11 -3.81 0.13 -25.95
N GLY A 12 -4.59 0.06 -27.03
CA GLY A 12 -5.51 -1.05 -27.24
C GLY A 12 -4.73 -2.31 -27.62
N GLU A 13 -5.21 -3.49 -27.19
CA GLU A 13 -4.63 -4.82 -27.47
C GLU A 13 -4.41 -5.13 -28.97
N SER A 14 -4.84 -4.25 -29.87
CA SER A 14 -4.52 -4.29 -31.29
C SER A 14 -3.84 -2.98 -31.69
N GLN A 15 -2.53 -3.04 -31.99
CA GLN A 15 -1.70 -1.98 -32.63
C GLN A 15 -0.93 -0.99 -31.74
N VAL A 16 -0.44 -1.42 -30.58
CA VAL A 16 0.79 -0.79 -30.04
C VAL A 16 1.95 -1.32 -30.87
N ALA A 17 2.32 -0.61 -31.92
CA ALA A 17 3.56 -0.91 -32.62
C ALA A 17 4.73 -0.61 -31.68
N GLU A 18 5.32 -1.64 -31.10
CA GLU A 18 6.55 -1.58 -30.31
C GLU A 18 7.71 -1.24 -31.27
N THR A 19 7.88 0.05 -31.56
CA THR A 19 8.99 0.55 -32.39
C THR A 19 9.75 1.63 -31.65
N THR A 20 11.07 1.46 -31.56
CA THR A 20 11.98 2.48 -31.03
C THR A 20 12.06 3.63 -32.01
N VAL A 21 11.53 4.80 -31.64
CA VAL A 21 11.62 6.01 -32.45
C VAL A 21 12.96 6.69 -32.18
N ASN A 22 13.85 6.70 -33.18
CA ASN A 22 15.14 7.38 -33.09
C ASN A 22 15.05 8.76 -33.76
N LEU A 23 16.02 9.64 -33.47
CA LEU A 23 16.06 11.01 -34.01
C LEU A 23 16.03 11.04 -35.56
N ARG A 24 16.58 10.01 -36.21
CA ARG A 24 16.51 9.83 -37.67
C ARG A 24 15.09 9.56 -38.19
N ASP A 25 14.26 8.87 -37.41
CA ASP A 25 12.87 8.53 -37.79
C ASP A 25 11.98 9.78 -37.76
N VAL A 26 12.31 10.75 -36.89
CA VAL A 26 11.66 12.06 -36.85
C VAL A 26 12.06 12.92 -38.05
N THR A 27 13.26 12.76 -38.61
CA THR A 27 13.71 13.51 -39.80
C THR A 27 13.25 12.92 -41.14
N GLY A 28 12.60 11.75 -41.13
CA GLY A 28 12.10 11.07 -42.34
C GLY A 28 10.59 11.25 -42.55
N ASN A 29 10.03 10.53 -43.53
CA ASN A 29 8.59 10.34 -43.62
C ASN A 29 8.14 9.38 -42.51
N PHE A 30 7.19 9.80 -41.68
CA PHE A 30 6.66 8.97 -40.60
C PHE A 30 5.89 7.76 -41.18
N ASN A 31 6.42 6.55 -40.99
CA ASN A 31 5.71 5.29 -41.29
C ASN A 31 4.61 5.02 -40.25
N ALA A 32 3.58 4.23 -40.56
CA ALA A 32 2.42 3.94 -39.71
C ALA A 32 2.79 3.48 -38.29
N ASN A 33 3.83 2.67 -38.15
CA ASN A 33 4.33 2.21 -36.85
C ASN A 33 4.95 3.35 -36.02
N VAL A 34 5.72 4.25 -36.67
CA VAL A 34 6.30 5.43 -36.02
C VAL A 34 5.19 6.42 -35.64
N LYS A 35 4.15 6.57 -36.47
CA LYS A 35 2.96 7.40 -36.14
C LYS A 35 2.23 6.88 -34.89
N SER A 36 2.07 5.56 -34.78
CA SER A 36 1.43 4.95 -33.60
C SER A 36 2.29 5.10 -32.35
N ALA A 37 3.58 4.78 -32.43
CA ALA A 37 4.50 4.85 -31.30
C ALA A 37 4.83 6.28 -30.84
N SER A 38 4.79 7.27 -31.74
CA SER A 38 5.00 8.68 -31.41
C SER A 38 3.74 9.41 -30.95
N GLY A 39 2.58 8.74 -30.83
CA GLY A 39 1.35 9.40 -30.40
C GLY A 39 0.68 10.28 -31.47
N ALA A 40 1.10 10.19 -32.74
CA ALA A 40 0.49 10.92 -33.85
C ALA A 40 -0.99 10.55 -34.08
N ASN A 41 -1.45 9.39 -33.59
CA ASN A 41 -2.86 8.98 -33.60
C ASN A 41 -3.77 9.86 -32.70
N TYR A 42 -3.21 10.64 -31.78
CA TYR A 42 -3.93 11.62 -30.96
C TYR A 42 -4.03 13.01 -31.62
N ASN A 43 -3.35 13.23 -32.75
CA ASN A 43 -3.38 14.52 -33.44
C ASN A 43 -4.59 14.60 -34.41
N ALA A 44 -5.46 15.60 -34.20
CA ALA A 44 -6.63 15.86 -35.04
C ALA A 44 -6.32 16.15 -36.52
N VAL A 45 -5.09 16.63 -36.81
CA VAL A 45 -4.62 16.91 -38.18
C VAL A 45 -4.29 15.63 -38.97
N ILE A 46 -3.96 14.53 -38.29
CA ILE A 46 -3.67 13.22 -38.91
C ILE A 46 -4.94 12.38 -39.05
N ALA A 47 -5.87 12.51 -38.09
CA ALA A 47 -7.17 11.83 -38.10
C ALA A 47 -8.06 12.22 -39.30
N SER A 48 -7.85 13.39 -39.91
CA SER A 48 -8.67 13.93 -41.01
C SER A 48 -8.20 13.58 -42.44
N GLY A 49 -7.32 12.59 -42.59
CA GLY A 49 -7.09 11.95 -43.88
C GLY A 49 -5.71 12.21 -44.48
N ASN A 50 -4.81 11.26 -44.24
CA ASN A 50 -3.71 10.87 -45.13
C ASN A 50 -2.85 11.99 -45.77
N GLN A 51 -2.69 13.14 -45.12
CA GLN A 51 -1.78 14.18 -45.61
C GLN A 51 -0.35 13.79 -45.23
N SER A 52 0.53 13.78 -46.23
CA SER A 52 1.96 13.51 -46.07
C SER A 52 2.53 14.49 -45.04
N LEU A 53 2.91 14.00 -43.86
CA LEU A 53 3.76 14.76 -42.96
C LEU A 53 5.10 14.92 -43.68
N GLY A 54 5.40 16.13 -44.15
CA GLY A 54 6.74 16.43 -44.65
C GLY A 54 7.80 16.08 -43.60
N SER A 55 8.99 15.72 -44.07
CA SER A 55 10.17 15.31 -43.30
C SER A 55 10.37 16.11 -42.00
N GLY A 56 9.89 15.58 -40.88
CA GLY A 56 10.18 16.06 -39.54
C GLY A 56 10.07 17.57 -39.27
N VAL A 57 11.00 18.08 -38.47
CA VAL A 57 11.12 19.50 -38.09
C VAL A 57 11.66 20.37 -39.25
N THR A 58 12.06 19.77 -40.38
CA THR A 58 12.66 20.50 -41.50
C THR A 58 11.64 21.29 -42.33
N THR A 59 10.35 21.02 -42.11
CA THR A 59 9.24 21.76 -42.72
C THR A 59 8.39 22.41 -41.64
N LEU A 60 7.82 23.60 -41.91
CA LEU A 60 6.95 24.31 -40.95
C LEU A 60 5.80 23.42 -40.46
N ARG A 61 5.21 22.64 -41.39
CA ARG A 61 4.09 21.73 -41.08
C ARG A 61 4.53 20.52 -40.27
N GLY A 62 5.66 19.91 -40.58
CA GLY A 62 6.17 18.78 -39.81
C GLY A 62 6.66 19.19 -38.41
N ALA A 63 7.24 20.39 -38.27
CA ALA A 63 7.59 20.97 -36.97
C ALA A 63 6.36 21.15 -36.07
N MET A 64 5.25 21.67 -36.61
CA MET A 64 3.98 21.80 -35.88
C MET A 64 3.46 20.45 -35.39
N VAL A 65 3.51 19.41 -36.23
CA VAL A 65 3.06 18.08 -35.81
C VAL A 65 3.97 17.45 -34.75
N VAL A 66 5.28 17.67 -34.83
CA VAL A 66 6.23 17.20 -33.79
C VAL A 66 5.96 17.90 -32.45
N ILE A 67 5.57 19.18 -32.47
CA ILE A 67 5.16 19.91 -31.26
C ILE A 67 3.90 19.28 -30.65
N ASP A 68 2.87 19.00 -31.46
CA ASP A 68 1.62 18.38 -30.98
C ASP A 68 1.85 16.97 -30.39
N ILE A 69 2.75 16.20 -31.02
CA ILE A 69 3.19 14.88 -30.55
C ILE A 69 3.89 15.03 -29.18
N ALA A 70 4.83 15.97 -29.07
CA ALA A 70 5.54 16.21 -27.82
C ALA A 70 4.58 16.67 -26.71
N GLU A 71 3.60 17.52 -27.02
CA GLU A 71 2.57 17.94 -26.07
C GLU A 71 1.72 16.76 -25.59
N SER A 72 1.34 15.87 -26.50
CA SER A 72 0.58 14.66 -26.18
C SER A 72 1.40 13.70 -25.28
N ALA A 73 2.69 13.53 -25.57
CA ALA A 73 3.59 12.73 -24.75
C ALA A 73 3.80 13.35 -23.35
N MET A 74 3.90 14.68 -23.25
CA MET A 74 3.98 15.39 -21.97
C MET A 74 2.71 15.16 -21.13
N LYS A 75 1.52 15.36 -21.72
CA LYS A 75 0.23 15.10 -21.04
C LYS A 75 0.11 13.67 -20.53
N MET A 76 0.62 12.69 -21.29
CA MET A 76 0.63 11.29 -20.88
C MET A 76 1.56 11.07 -19.68
N LEU A 77 2.77 11.62 -19.73
CA LEU A 77 3.73 11.51 -18.64
C LEU A 77 3.21 12.18 -17.36
N ASP A 78 2.55 13.33 -17.50
CA ASP A 78 1.87 14.01 -16.41
C ASP A 78 0.74 13.17 -15.82
N LYS A 79 -0.01 12.44 -16.64
CA LYS A 79 -1.03 11.51 -16.16
C LYS A 79 -0.42 10.35 -15.35
N VAL A 80 0.66 9.74 -15.85
CA VAL A 80 1.38 8.68 -15.13
C VAL A 80 1.94 9.21 -13.80
N ARG A 81 2.53 10.42 -13.79
CA ARG A 81 3.01 11.07 -12.56
C ARG A 81 1.88 11.35 -11.58
N SER A 82 0.72 11.80 -12.06
CA SER A 82 -0.46 12.04 -11.24
C SER A 82 -0.98 10.75 -10.60
N ASP A 83 -1.06 9.67 -11.37
CA ASP A 83 -1.49 8.36 -10.87
C ASP A 83 -0.51 7.84 -9.82
N LEU A 84 0.81 7.93 -10.06
CA LEU A 84 1.84 7.59 -9.07
C LEU A 84 1.73 8.43 -7.79
N GLY A 85 1.52 9.75 -7.90
CA GLY A 85 1.31 10.63 -6.76
C GLY A 85 0.06 10.26 -5.95
N SER A 86 -1.01 9.85 -6.62
CA SER A 86 -2.23 9.37 -5.96
C SER A 86 -2.00 8.10 -5.15
N VAL A 87 -1.26 7.13 -5.71
CA VAL A 87 -0.88 5.88 -5.04
C VAL A 87 0.05 6.17 -3.87
N GLN A 88 0.99 7.11 -4.02
CA GLN A 88 1.86 7.52 -2.92
C GLN A 88 1.06 8.11 -1.75
N ASN A 89 0.07 8.98 -2.01
CA ASN A 89 -0.80 9.54 -0.98
C ASN A 89 -1.62 8.46 -0.26
N GLN A 90 -2.15 7.48 -1.01
CA GLN A 90 -2.84 6.34 -0.42
C GLN A 90 -1.92 5.49 0.46
N MET A 91 -0.68 5.26 0.01
CA MET A 91 0.31 4.51 0.79
C MET A 91 0.66 5.23 2.09
N ILE A 92 0.90 6.55 2.04
CA ILE A 92 1.19 7.35 3.25
C ILE A 92 0.01 7.29 4.23
N SER A 93 -1.23 7.45 3.74
CA SER A 93 -2.43 7.36 4.59
C SER A 93 -2.57 5.97 5.23
N THR A 94 -2.33 4.92 4.45
CA THR A 94 -2.39 3.52 4.92
C THR A 94 -1.33 3.26 5.98
N VAL A 95 -0.08 3.69 5.76
CA VAL A 95 1.01 3.54 6.73
C VAL A 95 0.71 4.26 8.04
N ASN A 96 0.20 5.49 7.97
CA ASN A 96 -0.19 6.24 9.17
C ASN A 96 -1.31 5.54 9.95
N ASN A 97 -2.32 4.99 9.25
CA ASN A 97 -3.39 4.23 9.89
C ASN A 97 -2.88 2.94 10.53
N ILE A 98 -2.00 2.19 9.84
CA ILE A 98 -1.37 0.98 10.37
C ILE A 98 -0.54 1.29 11.62
N SER A 99 0.23 2.38 11.63
CA SER A 99 1.04 2.76 12.79
C SER A 99 0.16 3.04 14.02
N ILE A 100 -0.93 3.78 13.86
CA ILE A 100 -1.88 4.08 14.95
C ILE A 100 -2.56 2.80 15.45
N THR A 101 -3.04 1.95 14.53
CA THR A 101 -3.68 0.68 14.90
C THR A 101 -2.71 -0.28 15.58
N GLN A 102 -1.45 -0.33 15.15
CA GLN A 102 -0.41 -1.13 15.80
C GLN A 102 -0.16 -0.70 17.25
N VAL A 103 -0.09 0.62 17.51
CA VAL A 103 0.06 1.14 18.89
C VAL A 103 -1.14 0.77 19.75
N ASN A 104 -2.36 0.94 19.23
CA ASN A 104 -3.59 0.60 19.95
C ASN A 104 -3.70 -0.90 20.25
N VAL A 105 -3.38 -1.75 19.28
CA VAL A 105 -3.39 -3.21 19.44
C VAL A 105 -2.35 -3.65 20.47
N LYS A 106 -1.12 -3.11 20.41
CA LYS A 106 -0.07 -3.43 21.37
C LYS A 106 -0.42 -2.98 22.78
N ALA A 107 -1.07 -1.82 22.94
CA ALA A 107 -1.54 -1.33 24.23
C ALA A 107 -2.66 -2.23 24.80
N ALA A 108 -3.63 -2.63 23.97
CA ALA A 108 -4.68 -3.56 24.36
C ALA A 108 -4.11 -4.94 24.74
N GLU A 109 -3.14 -5.44 23.97
CA GLU A 109 -2.45 -6.69 24.26
C GLU A 109 -1.67 -6.63 25.58
N SER A 110 -0.92 -5.54 25.84
CA SER A 110 -0.25 -5.34 27.13
C SER A 110 -1.26 -5.35 28.26
N GLN A 111 -2.38 -4.65 28.12
CA GLN A 111 -3.39 -4.57 29.15
C GLN A 111 -4.04 -5.92 29.46
N ILE A 112 -4.31 -6.74 28.44
CA ILE A 112 -4.82 -8.11 28.64
C ILE A 112 -3.79 -8.95 29.39
N ARG A 113 -2.53 -8.97 28.92
CA ARG A 113 -1.45 -9.75 29.57
C ARG A 113 -1.20 -9.32 31.01
N ASP A 114 -1.22 -8.01 31.27
CA ASP A 114 -0.99 -7.46 32.60
C ASP A 114 -2.15 -7.80 33.56
N VAL A 115 -3.40 -7.79 33.07
CA VAL A 115 -4.58 -8.21 33.86
C VAL A 115 -4.54 -9.70 34.15
N ASP A 116 -4.24 -10.54 33.15
CA ASP A 116 -4.11 -11.99 33.33
C ASP A 116 -2.99 -12.33 34.33
N PHE A 117 -1.85 -11.64 34.24
CA PHE A 117 -0.75 -11.83 35.18
C PHE A 117 -1.10 -11.35 36.60
N ALA A 118 -1.83 -10.26 36.73
CA ALA A 118 -2.30 -9.76 38.03
C ALA A 118 -3.28 -10.75 38.69
N GLU A 119 -4.22 -11.32 37.94
CA GLU A 119 -5.16 -12.33 38.43
C GLU A 119 -4.44 -13.63 38.83
N GLU A 120 -3.54 -14.13 37.99
CA GLU A 120 -2.73 -15.32 38.29
C GLU A 120 -1.85 -15.10 39.53
N SER A 121 -1.21 -13.94 39.65
CA SER A 121 -0.38 -13.56 40.81
C SER A 121 -1.20 -13.44 42.10
N ALA A 122 -2.41 -12.88 42.01
CA ALA A 122 -3.33 -12.82 43.15
C ALA A 122 -3.81 -14.22 43.58
N ASN A 123 -4.14 -15.09 42.62
CA ASN A 123 -4.54 -16.47 42.89
C ASN A 123 -3.38 -17.30 43.45
N PHE A 124 -2.17 -17.16 42.91
CA PHE A 124 -0.97 -17.81 43.42
C PHE A 124 -0.67 -17.38 44.87
N ASN A 125 -0.69 -16.07 45.14
CA ASN A 125 -0.50 -15.55 46.50
C ASN A 125 -1.58 -16.02 47.47
N LYS A 126 -2.85 -16.01 47.04
CA LYS A 126 -3.98 -16.53 47.84
C LYS A 126 -3.78 -18.00 48.18
N ASN A 127 -3.39 -18.82 47.20
CA ASN A 127 -3.13 -20.24 47.41
C ASN A 127 -1.92 -20.49 48.31
N ASN A 128 -0.87 -19.67 48.21
CA ASN A 128 0.30 -19.76 49.08
C ASN A 128 -0.05 -19.39 50.54
N ILE A 129 -0.82 -18.30 50.74
CA ILE A 129 -1.34 -17.91 52.06
C ILE A 129 -2.26 -19.00 52.62
N LEU A 130 -3.13 -19.59 51.81
CA LEU A 130 -4.00 -20.71 52.21
C LEU A 130 -3.19 -21.94 52.63
N ALA A 131 -2.14 -22.31 51.91
CA ALA A 131 -1.28 -23.44 52.26
C ALA A 131 -0.53 -23.21 53.58
N GLN A 132 0.01 -22.01 53.78
CA GLN A 132 0.65 -21.62 55.04
C GLN A 132 -0.35 -21.57 56.20
N SER A 133 -1.52 -20.96 56.00
CA SER A 133 -2.60 -20.86 56.99
C SER A 133 -3.18 -22.24 57.34
N GLY A 134 -3.33 -23.14 56.36
CA GLY A 134 -3.77 -24.52 56.56
C GLY A 134 -2.78 -25.32 57.41
N SER A 135 -1.48 -25.13 57.17
CA SER A 135 -0.43 -25.78 57.96
C SER A 135 -0.39 -25.23 59.40
N TYR A 136 -0.56 -23.91 59.57
CA TYR A 136 -0.67 -23.27 60.88
C TYR A 136 -1.93 -23.72 61.64
N ALA A 137 -3.08 -23.79 60.95
CA ALA A 137 -4.34 -24.27 61.51
C ALA A 137 -4.26 -25.75 61.90
N MET A 138 -3.57 -26.59 61.12
CA MET A 138 -3.36 -28.00 61.44
C MET A 138 -2.45 -28.18 62.66
N SER A 139 -1.40 -27.37 62.79
CA SER A 139 -0.55 -27.32 63.99
C SER A 139 -1.34 -26.88 65.24
N GLN A 140 -2.17 -25.85 65.10
CA GLN A 140 -3.04 -25.35 66.16
C GLN A 140 -4.10 -26.38 66.57
N ALA A 141 -4.70 -27.10 65.61
CA ALA A 141 -5.68 -28.15 65.89
C ALA A 141 -5.05 -29.33 66.64
N ASN A 142 -3.84 -29.75 66.26
CA ASN A 142 -3.11 -30.82 66.95
C ASN A 142 -2.78 -30.44 68.41
N THR A 143 -2.32 -29.21 68.66
CA THR A 143 -2.02 -28.74 70.02
C THR A 143 -3.28 -28.58 70.87
N VAL A 144 -4.41 -28.15 70.30
CA VAL A 144 -5.70 -28.11 70.98
C VAL A 144 -6.17 -29.54 71.34
N GLN A 145 -6.05 -30.51 70.43
CA GLN A 145 -6.41 -31.91 70.70
C GLN A 145 -5.59 -32.53 71.84
N GLN A 146 -4.28 -32.25 71.89
CA GLN A 146 -3.43 -32.72 72.98
C GLN A 146 -3.79 -32.10 74.34
N ASN A 147 -4.19 -30.82 74.37
CA ASN A 147 -4.69 -30.19 75.59
C ASN A 147 -6.01 -30.78 76.07
N ILE A 148 -6.90 -31.20 75.15
CA ILE A 148 -8.16 -31.88 75.51
C ILE A 148 -7.88 -33.26 76.09
N LEU A 149 -6.95 -34.03 75.52
CA LEU A 149 -6.53 -35.31 76.08
C LEU A 149 -5.95 -35.15 77.49
N ARG A 150 -5.19 -34.09 77.73
CA ARG A 150 -4.63 -33.76 79.05
C ARG A 150 -5.67 -33.29 80.07
N LEU A 151 -6.90 -32.96 79.64
CA LEU A 151 -8.04 -32.63 80.49
C LEU A 151 -8.99 -33.83 80.70
N LEU A 152 -8.79 -34.92 79.96
CA LEU A 152 -9.59 -36.16 80.05
C LEU A 152 -8.87 -37.32 80.75
N THR A 153 -7.58 -37.17 81.02
CA THR A 153 -6.74 -38.07 81.83
C THR A 153 -6.36 -37.41 83.13
#